data_AF-A0A1M6NHL4-F1
#
_entry.id   AF-A0A1M6NHL4-F1
#
_cell.length_a   1.000
_cell.length_b   1.000
_cell.length_c   1.000
_cell.angle_alpha   90.00
_cell.angle_beta   90.00
_cell.angle_gamma   90.00
#
_symmetry.space_group_name_H-M   'P 1'
#
loop_
_entity.id
_entity.type
_entity.pdbx_description
1 polymer ?
#
loop_
_entity_poly.entity_id
_entity_poly.type
_entity_poly.pdbx_seq_one_letter_code
_entity_poly.pdbx_strand_id
1 'polypeptide(L)'
;MFGFSKKDSKEERKNQPEYHALVEKWDTFLAKMETRFNESLVHAEEAVIDNLEANNYDMSANMTAWSGIKSQLEALGDKIEQTFDDKVQPQMLDYVERWDIIDQDQKGTELSYSFSTRIERFEIELEGKIAQEFYNHAIQLLNEDFHCSQCSGKLEVKKDIFRSHYVGCGYCNTVNTFVPSDKITEIRWVVDNIAKHKVLKEWDEKNAAHKHCQSFRSLNKGDDKTPLAKAYDNWEIKENTFWTNYFTERASYLPEYQENIKHDVSVKMNLYFYDNKKRSDLYNN
;
A
#
# COMPACT_ATOMS: atom_id res chain seq x y z
N MET A 1 -25.15 5.96 -54.23
CA MET A 1 -24.53 4.64 -54.02
C MET A 1 -23.92 4.64 -52.63
N PHE A 2 -24.56 3.93 -51.71
CA PHE A 2 -24.16 3.83 -50.31
C PHE A 2 -22.95 2.90 -50.16
N GLY A 3 -21.85 3.39 -49.60
CA GLY A 3 -20.69 2.59 -49.23
C GLY A 3 -20.91 1.87 -47.90
N PHE A 4 -21.50 0.67 -47.95
CA PHE A 4 -21.64 -0.23 -46.80
C PHE A 4 -20.51 -1.28 -46.68
N SER A 5 -19.54 -1.30 -47.61
CA SER A 5 -18.56 -2.40 -47.75
C SER A 5 -17.46 -2.50 -46.67
N LYS A 6 -17.32 -1.56 -45.73
CA LYS A 6 -16.22 -1.58 -44.74
C LYS A 6 -16.55 -2.32 -43.44
N LYS A 7 -17.83 -2.39 -43.04
CA LYS A 7 -18.24 -2.97 -41.75
C LYS A 7 -18.20 -4.51 -41.78
N ASP A 8 -18.66 -5.10 -42.87
CA ASP A 8 -18.66 -6.56 -43.08
C ASP A 8 -17.22 -7.12 -43.08
N SER A 9 -16.27 -6.39 -43.68
CA SER A 9 -14.84 -6.77 -43.67
C SER A 9 -14.15 -6.69 -42.31
N LYS A 10 -14.77 -6.03 -41.33
CA LYS A 10 -14.21 -5.79 -39.99
C LYS A 10 -14.62 -6.89 -39.00
N GLU A 11 -15.87 -7.32 -39.04
CA GLU A 11 -16.34 -8.48 -38.28
C GLU A 11 -15.72 -9.78 -38.83
N GLU A 12 -15.59 -9.92 -40.15
CA GLU A 12 -14.91 -11.09 -40.75
C GLU A 12 -13.45 -11.24 -40.31
N ARG A 13 -12.73 -10.13 -40.06
CA ARG A 13 -11.33 -10.18 -39.58
C ARG A 13 -11.20 -10.56 -38.11
N LYS A 14 -12.12 -10.11 -37.25
CA LYS A 14 -12.16 -10.52 -35.83
C LYS A 14 -12.57 -11.98 -35.65
N ASN A 15 -13.32 -12.52 -36.61
CA ASN A 15 -13.81 -13.90 -36.57
C ASN A 15 -12.83 -14.93 -37.14
N GLN A 16 -11.58 -14.52 -37.45
CA GLN A 16 -10.56 -15.45 -37.94
C GLN A 16 -10.12 -16.39 -36.80
N PRO A 17 -10.11 -17.73 -37.03
CA PRO A 17 -9.71 -18.71 -36.03
C PRO A 17 -8.32 -18.44 -35.42
N GLU A 18 -7.39 -17.96 -36.24
CA GLU A 18 -6.01 -17.64 -35.84
C GLU A 18 -5.95 -16.47 -34.85
N TYR A 19 -6.76 -15.42 -35.09
CA TYR A 19 -6.87 -14.30 -34.17
C TYR A 19 -7.48 -14.74 -32.82
N HIS A 20 -8.55 -15.55 -32.85
CA HIS A 20 -9.13 -16.10 -31.62
C HIS A 20 -8.14 -16.96 -30.84
N ALA A 21 -7.31 -17.75 -31.52
CA ALA A 21 -6.26 -18.53 -30.87
C ALA A 21 -5.19 -17.64 -30.21
N LEU A 22 -4.88 -16.47 -30.77
CA LEU A 22 -3.99 -15.49 -30.14
C LEU A 22 -4.63 -14.85 -28.90
N VAL A 23 -5.92 -14.50 -28.98
CA VAL A 23 -6.68 -13.98 -27.83
C VAL A 23 -6.72 -15.01 -26.69
N GLU A 24 -7.00 -16.28 -26.99
CA GLU A 24 -7.02 -17.35 -25.98
C GLU A 24 -5.66 -17.57 -25.32
N LYS A 25 -4.57 -17.52 -26.11
CA LYS A 25 -3.19 -17.58 -25.58
C LYS A 25 -2.89 -16.39 -24.68
N TRP A 26 -3.37 -15.20 -25.04
CA TRP A 26 -3.21 -14.00 -24.23
C TRP A 26 -3.96 -14.11 -22.91
N ASP A 27 -5.23 -14.49 -22.94
CA ASP A 27 -6.06 -14.69 -21.75
C ASP A 27 -5.45 -15.76 -20.82
N THR A 28 -4.93 -16.86 -21.39
CA THR A 28 -4.22 -17.90 -20.64
C THR A 28 -2.95 -17.38 -19.98
N PHE A 29 -2.19 -16.52 -20.66
CA PHE A 29 -1.00 -15.89 -20.11
C PHE A 29 -1.37 -14.96 -18.93
N LEU A 30 -2.38 -14.11 -19.10
CA LEU A 30 -2.86 -13.22 -18.04
C LEU A 30 -3.32 -14.00 -16.80
N ALA A 31 -4.09 -15.08 -16.98
CA ALA A 31 -4.52 -15.94 -15.88
C ALA A 31 -3.34 -16.58 -15.12
N LYS A 32 -2.27 -16.96 -15.84
CA LYS A 32 -1.04 -17.47 -15.21
C LYS A 32 -0.29 -16.40 -14.42
N MET A 33 -0.24 -15.18 -14.92
CA MET A 33 0.38 -14.05 -14.22
C MET A 33 -0.40 -13.71 -12.94
N GLU A 34 -1.73 -13.67 -13.01
CA GLU A 34 -2.62 -13.49 -11.86
C GLU A 34 -2.42 -14.60 -10.81
N THR A 35 -2.37 -15.86 -11.24
CA THR A 35 -2.14 -17.00 -10.34
C THR A 35 -0.79 -16.88 -9.64
N ARG A 36 0.28 -16.65 -10.40
CA ARG A 36 1.63 -16.50 -9.86
C ARG A 36 1.74 -15.33 -8.89
N PHE A 37 1.09 -14.21 -9.20
CA PHE A 37 1.06 -13.04 -8.33
C PHE A 37 0.42 -13.39 -6.98
N ASN A 38 -0.75 -14.02 -6.98
CA ASN A 38 -1.44 -14.45 -5.75
C ASN A 38 -0.60 -15.44 -4.93
N GLU A 39 -0.04 -16.45 -5.57
CA GLU A 39 0.85 -17.42 -4.89
C GLU A 39 2.06 -16.70 -4.27
N SER A 40 2.67 -15.76 -5.01
CA SER A 40 3.83 -15.02 -4.54
C SER A 40 3.51 -14.14 -3.34
N LEU A 41 2.30 -13.58 -3.21
CA LEU A 41 1.88 -12.85 -2.03
C LEU A 41 1.80 -13.76 -0.79
N VAL A 42 1.24 -14.96 -0.93
CA VAL A 42 1.17 -15.93 0.18
C VAL A 42 2.57 -16.32 0.64
N HIS A 43 3.45 -16.67 -0.30
CA HIS A 43 4.83 -17.01 0.01
C HIS A 43 5.63 -15.82 0.59
N ALA A 44 5.31 -14.59 0.17
CA ALA A 44 5.94 -13.39 0.70
C ALA A 44 5.60 -13.19 2.19
N GLU A 45 4.32 -13.37 2.55
CA GLU A 45 3.88 -13.23 3.94
C GLU A 45 4.60 -14.22 4.86
N GLU A 46 4.58 -15.51 4.50
CA GLU A 46 5.25 -16.57 5.26
C GLU A 46 6.75 -16.27 5.41
N ALA A 47 7.44 -15.96 4.32
CA ALA A 47 8.87 -15.72 4.33
C ALA A 47 9.28 -14.51 5.18
N VAL A 48 8.52 -13.42 5.13
CA VAL A 48 8.87 -12.18 5.86
C VAL A 48 8.51 -12.30 7.35
N ILE A 49 7.43 -13.01 7.71
CA ILE A 49 7.11 -13.29 9.11
C ILE A 49 8.15 -14.22 9.74
N ASP A 50 8.46 -15.35 9.10
CA ASP A 50 9.48 -16.30 9.60
C ASP A 50 10.86 -15.64 9.76
N ASN A 51 11.20 -14.74 8.83
CA ASN A 51 12.47 -14.01 8.85
C ASN A 51 12.57 -13.01 10.02
N LEU A 52 11.44 -12.54 10.58
CA LEU A 52 11.44 -11.67 11.74
C LEU A 52 12.03 -12.38 12.96
N GLU A 53 11.51 -13.56 13.28
CA GLU A 53 11.98 -14.35 14.43
C GLU A 53 13.40 -14.89 14.20
N ALA A 54 13.67 -15.40 12.99
CA ALA A 54 14.96 -15.96 12.63
C ALA A 54 16.11 -14.94 12.77
N ASN A 55 15.85 -13.66 12.52
CA ASN A 55 16.81 -12.57 12.67
C ASN A 55 16.67 -11.81 14.00
N ASN A 56 16.10 -12.44 15.04
CA ASN A 56 15.97 -11.84 16.36
C ASN A 56 15.29 -10.45 16.34
N TYR A 57 14.22 -10.34 15.55
CA TYR A 57 13.43 -9.12 15.40
C TYR A 57 14.22 -7.92 14.86
N ASP A 58 15.18 -8.15 13.94
CA ASP A 58 15.82 -7.08 13.17
C ASP A 58 14.86 -6.57 12.08
N MET A 59 14.24 -5.41 12.33
CA MET A 59 13.32 -4.78 11.40
C MET A 59 13.97 -4.33 10.10
N SER A 60 15.24 -3.92 10.13
CA SER A 60 15.95 -3.46 8.93
C SER A 60 16.19 -4.61 7.96
N ALA A 61 16.68 -5.74 8.48
CA ALA A 61 16.84 -6.96 7.71
C ALA A 61 15.49 -7.43 7.15
N ASN A 62 14.42 -7.35 7.94
CA ASN A 62 13.12 -7.82 7.51
C ASN A 62 12.50 -6.94 6.40
N MET A 63 12.58 -5.62 6.54
CA MET A 63 12.10 -4.69 5.50
C MET A 63 12.93 -4.77 4.22
N THR A 64 14.21 -5.13 4.33
CA THR A 64 15.05 -5.40 3.15
C THR A 64 14.59 -6.64 2.40
N ALA A 65 14.24 -7.71 3.11
CA ALA A 65 13.67 -8.93 2.52
C ALA A 65 12.34 -8.62 1.80
N TRP A 66 11.44 -7.88 2.45
CA TRP A 66 10.19 -7.45 1.84
C TRP A 66 10.42 -6.62 0.56
N SER A 67 11.30 -5.62 0.60
CA SER A 67 11.62 -4.78 -0.57
C SER A 67 12.09 -5.60 -1.78
N GLY A 68 12.93 -6.62 -1.54
CA GLY A 68 13.37 -7.54 -2.58
C GLY A 68 12.23 -8.36 -3.21
N ILE A 69 11.27 -8.80 -2.39
CA ILE A 69 10.09 -9.53 -2.88
C ILE A 69 9.12 -8.59 -3.61
N LYS A 70 8.89 -7.39 -3.08
CA LYS A 70 8.06 -6.35 -3.69
C LYS A 70 8.51 -6.02 -5.10
N SER A 71 9.83 -5.82 -5.31
CA SER A 71 10.38 -5.59 -6.65
C SER A 71 10.10 -6.74 -7.62
N GLN A 72 10.11 -7.99 -7.15
CA GLN A 72 9.75 -9.14 -7.99
C GLN A 72 8.26 -9.17 -8.34
N LEU A 73 7.39 -8.74 -7.42
CA LEU A 73 5.95 -8.62 -7.67
C LEU A 73 5.65 -7.53 -8.69
N GLU A 74 6.30 -6.36 -8.57
CA GLU A 74 6.16 -5.24 -9.52
C GLU A 74 6.63 -5.66 -10.92
N ALA A 75 7.73 -6.40 -11.02
CA ALA A 75 8.24 -6.92 -12.29
C ALA A 75 7.26 -7.87 -13.01
N LEU A 76 6.27 -8.45 -12.32
CA LEU A 76 5.21 -9.23 -12.98
C LEU A 76 4.26 -8.33 -13.77
N GLY A 77 3.97 -7.12 -13.29
CA GLY A 77 3.17 -6.11 -14.01
C GLY A 77 3.88 -5.64 -15.28
N ASP A 78 5.15 -5.23 -15.14
CA ASP A 78 5.99 -4.82 -16.26
C ASP A 78 6.08 -5.90 -17.35
N LYS A 79 6.15 -7.17 -16.93
CA LYS A 79 6.20 -8.31 -17.84
C LYS A 79 4.89 -8.47 -18.63
N ILE A 80 3.73 -8.14 -18.07
CA ILE A 80 2.45 -8.18 -18.79
C ILE A 80 2.51 -7.17 -19.93
N GLU A 81 2.88 -5.93 -19.64
CA GLU A 81 2.96 -4.83 -20.62
C GLU A 81 3.98 -5.14 -21.72
N GLN A 82 5.20 -5.53 -21.34
CA GLN A 82 6.25 -5.92 -22.29
C GLN A 82 5.84 -7.10 -23.17
N THR A 83 5.18 -8.12 -22.61
CA THR A 83 4.73 -9.26 -23.40
C THR A 83 3.68 -8.86 -24.42
N PHE A 84 2.79 -7.93 -24.05
CA PHE A 84 1.79 -7.42 -24.97
C PHE A 84 2.47 -6.68 -26.12
N ASP A 85 3.30 -5.69 -25.82
CA ASP A 85 3.96 -4.82 -26.81
C ASP A 85 4.93 -5.59 -27.72
N ASP A 86 5.76 -6.46 -27.15
CA ASP A 86 6.84 -7.12 -27.90
C ASP A 86 6.35 -8.32 -28.70
N LYS A 87 5.26 -8.98 -28.27
CA LYS A 87 4.87 -10.29 -28.81
C LYS A 87 3.43 -10.36 -29.27
N VAL A 88 2.48 -9.93 -28.43
CA VAL A 88 1.05 -10.15 -28.69
C VAL A 88 0.54 -9.15 -29.73
N GLN A 89 0.78 -7.85 -29.50
CA GLN A 89 0.33 -6.79 -30.38
C GLN A 89 0.83 -6.98 -31.82
N PRO A 90 2.15 -7.20 -32.09
CA PRO A 90 2.62 -7.39 -33.46
C PRO A 90 1.92 -8.54 -34.19
N GLN A 91 1.72 -9.67 -33.52
CA GLN A 91 1.04 -10.84 -34.10
C GLN A 91 -0.46 -10.59 -34.33
N MET A 92 -1.14 -9.86 -33.43
CA MET A 92 -2.56 -9.54 -33.62
C MET A 92 -2.79 -8.54 -34.75
N LEU A 93 -1.84 -7.61 -34.96
CA LEU A 93 -1.91 -6.61 -36.04
C LEU A 93 -1.78 -7.20 -37.44
N ASP A 94 -1.32 -8.45 -37.58
CA ASP A 94 -1.35 -9.18 -38.85
C ASP A 94 -2.79 -9.51 -39.30
N TYR A 95 -3.75 -9.52 -38.37
CA TYR A 95 -5.14 -9.93 -38.61
C TYR A 95 -6.13 -8.76 -38.52
N VAL A 96 -5.92 -7.83 -37.58
CA VAL A 96 -6.86 -6.75 -37.26
C VAL A 96 -6.16 -5.38 -37.16
N GLU A 97 -6.92 -4.30 -37.21
CA GLU A 97 -6.37 -2.95 -37.05
C GLU A 97 -6.04 -2.63 -35.59
N ARG A 98 -5.18 -1.63 -35.35
CA ARG A 98 -4.79 -1.24 -33.98
C ARG A 98 -5.98 -0.88 -33.08
N TRP A 99 -7.00 -0.23 -33.63
CA TRP A 99 -8.22 0.11 -32.87
C TRP A 99 -9.02 -1.11 -32.41
N ASP A 100 -8.80 -2.27 -33.02
CA ASP A 100 -9.51 -3.51 -32.74
C ASP A 100 -8.85 -4.38 -31.67
N ILE A 101 -7.61 -4.06 -31.29
CA ILE A 101 -6.88 -4.76 -30.21
C ILE A 101 -6.88 -3.99 -28.89
N ILE A 102 -7.50 -2.81 -28.85
CA ILE A 102 -7.53 -1.95 -27.65
C ILE A 102 -8.13 -2.70 -26.46
N ASP A 103 -9.18 -3.48 -26.66
CA ASP A 103 -9.77 -4.28 -25.59
C ASP A 103 -8.78 -5.31 -25.02
N GLN A 104 -7.89 -5.86 -25.87
CA GLN A 104 -6.88 -6.83 -25.43
C GLN A 104 -5.71 -6.16 -24.71
N ASP A 105 -5.32 -4.96 -25.15
CA ASP A 105 -4.34 -4.10 -24.48
C ASP A 105 -4.84 -3.67 -23.09
N GLN A 106 -6.10 -3.23 -23.02
CA GLN A 106 -6.75 -2.82 -21.79
C GLN A 106 -6.81 -3.94 -20.76
N LYS A 107 -7.11 -5.19 -21.15
CA LYS A 107 -7.04 -6.34 -20.23
C LYS A 107 -5.68 -6.45 -19.54
N GLY A 108 -4.59 -6.30 -20.30
CA GLY A 108 -3.22 -6.36 -19.76
C GLY A 108 -2.92 -5.19 -18.83
N THR A 109 -3.24 -3.98 -19.29
CA THR A 109 -3.05 -2.74 -18.52
C THR A 109 -3.84 -2.77 -17.20
N GLU A 110 -5.10 -3.20 -17.23
CA GLU A 110 -5.95 -3.31 -16.04
C GLU A 110 -5.38 -4.33 -15.04
N LEU A 111 -4.92 -5.48 -15.53
CA LEU A 111 -4.30 -6.49 -14.67
C LEU A 111 -2.99 -5.98 -14.05
N SER A 112 -2.09 -5.41 -14.86
CA SER A 112 -0.82 -4.83 -14.41
C SER A 112 -1.04 -3.76 -13.34
N TYR A 113 -1.94 -2.81 -13.61
CA TYR A 113 -2.27 -1.75 -12.66
C TYR A 113 -2.92 -2.29 -11.37
N SER A 114 -3.70 -3.37 -11.47
CA SER A 114 -4.28 -4.03 -10.30
C SER A 114 -3.21 -4.56 -9.34
N PHE A 115 -2.06 -5.04 -9.85
CA PHE A 115 -0.97 -5.55 -9.02
C PHE A 115 -0.43 -4.47 -8.10
N SER A 116 -0.15 -3.27 -8.62
CA SER A 116 0.34 -2.16 -7.79
C SER A 116 -0.60 -1.84 -6.62
N THR A 117 -1.92 -1.74 -6.87
CA THR A 117 -2.88 -1.50 -5.78
C THR A 117 -2.89 -2.65 -4.76
N ARG A 118 -2.80 -3.90 -5.23
CA ARG A 118 -2.85 -5.09 -4.37
C ARG A 118 -1.57 -5.26 -3.55
N ILE A 119 -0.42 -4.93 -4.12
CA ILE A 119 0.87 -4.86 -3.42
C ILE A 119 0.79 -3.81 -2.31
N GLU A 120 0.31 -2.59 -2.60
CA GLU A 120 0.21 -1.54 -1.57
C GLU A 120 -0.71 -1.96 -0.42
N ARG A 121 -1.86 -2.58 -0.74
CA ARG A 121 -2.78 -3.10 0.29
C ARG A 121 -2.12 -4.21 1.12
N PHE A 122 -1.47 -5.16 0.44
CA PHE A 122 -0.77 -6.27 1.09
C PHE A 122 0.37 -5.78 1.98
N GLU A 123 1.14 -4.78 1.53
CA GLU A 123 2.21 -4.15 2.30
C GLU A 123 1.68 -3.58 3.63
N ILE A 124 0.54 -2.90 3.63
CA ILE A 124 -0.08 -2.38 4.86
C ILE A 124 -0.42 -3.51 5.83
N GLU A 125 -0.97 -4.60 5.31
CA GLU A 125 -1.35 -5.76 6.12
C GLU A 125 -0.13 -6.48 6.68
N LEU A 126 0.86 -6.76 5.83
CA LEU A 126 2.11 -7.45 6.19
C LEU A 126 2.92 -6.63 7.20
N GLU A 127 3.21 -5.36 6.88
CA GLU A 127 3.95 -4.48 7.78
C GLU A 127 3.21 -4.28 9.10
N GLY A 128 1.88 -4.26 9.09
CA GLY A 128 1.06 -4.22 10.29
C GLY A 128 1.20 -5.44 11.19
N LYS A 129 1.23 -6.65 10.60
CA LYS A 129 1.43 -7.91 11.33
C LYS A 129 2.83 -7.97 11.94
N ILE A 130 3.86 -7.69 11.12
CA ILE A 130 5.27 -7.64 11.55
C ILE A 130 5.47 -6.61 12.65
N ALA A 131 4.91 -5.40 12.47
CA ALA A 131 5.02 -4.33 13.45
C ALA A 131 4.38 -4.71 14.78
N GLN A 132 3.24 -5.40 14.76
CA GLN A 132 2.57 -5.87 15.97
C GLN A 132 3.39 -6.93 16.70
N GLU A 133 3.97 -7.89 15.98
CA GLU A 133 4.84 -8.92 16.57
C GLU A 133 6.12 -8.31 17.15
N PHE A 134 6.78 -7.43 16.39
CA PHE A 134 7.92 -6.67 16.88
C PHE A 134 7.57 -5.87 18.13
N TYR A 135 6.45 -5.14 18.12
CA TYR A 135 6.00 -4.36 19.28
C TYR A 135 5.80 -5.24 20.52
N ASN A 136 5.15 -6.39 20.35
CA ASN A 136 4.93 -7.35 21.43
C ASN A 136 6.25 -7.89 21.99
N HIS A 137 7.26 -8.11 21.15
CA HIS A 137 8.60 -8.51 21.60
C HIS A 137 9.33 -7.35 22.30
N ALA A 138 9.36 -6.17 21.68
CA ALA A 138 10.08 -5.00 22.19
C ALA A 138 9.53 -4.52 23.55
N ILE A 139 8.22 -4.60 23.78
CA ILE A 139 7.61 -4.20 25.05
C ILE A 139 7.99 -5.15 26.20
N GLN A 140 8.33 -6.41 25.91
CA GLN A 140 8.80 -7.36 26.92
C GLN A 140 10.17 -6.97 27.46
N LEU A 141 11.03 -6.38 26.62
CA LEU A 141 12.36 -5.89 27.01
C LEU A 141 12.28 -4.74 28.03
N LEU A 142 11.14 -4.05 28.12
CA LEU A 142 10.91 -2.99 29.09
C LEU A 142 10.71 -3.50 30.52
N ASN A 143 10.34 -4.77 30.67
CA ASN A 143 10.18 -5.40 31.96
C ASN A 143 11.48 -6.03 32.47
N GLU A 144 12.58 -5.88 31.75
CA GLU A 144 13.89 -6.35 32.21
C GLU A 144 14.38 -5.50 33.39
N ASP A 145 14.95 -6.16 34.39
CA ASP A 145 15.40 -5.50 35.60
C ASP A 145 16.67 -4.67 35.34
N PHE A 146 16.54 -3.35 35.48
CA PHE A 146 17.69 -2.45 35.46
C PHE A 146 18.39 -2.47 36.82
N HIS A 147 19.70 -2.71 36.83
CA HIS A 147 20.48 -2.83 38.06
C HIS A 147 21.57 -1.77 38.13
N CYS A 148 21.90 -1.34 39.35
CA CYS A 148 22.99 -0.41 39.58
C CYS A 148 24.33 -1.07 39.22
N SER A 149 25.12 -0.38 38.39
CA SER A 149 26.43 -0.86 37.94
C SER A 149 27.45 -1.04 39.07
N GLN A 150 27.27 -0.38 40.21
CA GLN A 150 28.20 -0.44 41.34
C GLN A 150 27.80 -1.50 42.37
N CYS A 151 26.55 -1.49 42.84
CA CYS A 151 26.12 -2.34 43.95
C CYS A 151 25.16 -3.47 43.54
N SER A 152 24.81 -3.58 42.25
CA SER A 152 23.82 -4.52 41.72
C SER A 152 22.43 -4.40 42.36
N GLY A 153 22.13 -3.31 43.05
CA GLY A 153 20.77 -3.02 43.54
C GLY A 153 19.82 -2.76 42.38
N LYS A 154 18.62 -3.34 42.42
CA LYS A 154 17.56 -3.10 41.43
C LYS A 154 17.14 -1.63 41.43
N LEU A 155 17.01 -1.05 40.24
CA LEU A 155 16.67 0.35 40.02
C LEU A 155 15.33 0.46 39.30
N GLU A 156 14.51 1.43 39.71
CA GLU A 156 13.26 1.76 39.04
C GLU A 156 13.54 2.75 37.90
N VAL A 157 13.20 2.36 36.67
CA VAL A 157 13.32 3.19 35.48
C VAL A 157 11.99 3.91 35.23
N LYS A 158 12.04 5.20 34.90
CA LYS A 158 10.83 5.95 34.55
C LYS A 158 10.26 5.41 33.23
N LYS A 159 8.92 5.46 33.11
CA LYS A 159 8.19 5.00 31.91
C LYS A 159 8.47 5.82 30.63
N ASP A 160 9.27 6.89 30.69
CA ASP A 160 9.79 7.57 29.50
C ASP A 160 11.00 6.80 28.95
N ILE A 161 10.68 5.66 28.36
CA ILE A 161 11.59 4.58 27.94
C ILE A 161 12.25 4.86 26.59
N PHE A 162 11.90 5.96 25.91
CA PHE A 162 12.41 6.27 24.57
C PHE A 162 13.64 7.17 24.59
N ARG A 163 14.06 7.63 25.78
CA ARG A 163 15.18 8.55 25.94
C ARG A 163 16.11 8.07 27.04
N SER A 164 17.41 8.21 26.79
CA SER A 164 18.42 8.00 27.81
C SER A 164 18.21 8.99 28.96
N HIS A 165 18.29 8.50 30.19
CA HIS A 165 18.11 9.32 31.38
C HIS A 165 18.89 8.81 32.57
N TYR A 166 19.16 9.70 33.53
CA TYR A 166 19.91 9.37 34.73
C TYR A 166 18.99 8.75 35.79
N VAL A 167 19.45 7.66 36.39
CA VAL A 167 18.76 6.91 37.46
C VAL A 167 19.69 6.84 38.67
N GLY A 168 19.32 7.53 39.74
CA GLY A 168 20.06 7.51 41.01
C GLY A 168 19.81 6.21 41.78
N CYS A 169 20.87 5.58 42.29
CA CYS A 169 20.76 4.45 43.19
C CYS A 169 20.58 4.92 44.63
N GLY A 170 19.43 4.64 45.24
CA GLY A 170 19.16 5.00 46.64
C GLY A 170 20.01 4.25 47.67
N TYR A 171 20.66 3.14 47.28
CA TYR A 171 21.50 2.35 48.18
C TYR A 171 22.94 2.86 48.26
N CYS A 172 23.61 3.06 47.11
CA CYS A 172 25.03 3.44 47.05
C CYS A 172 25.28 4.87 46.54
N ASN A 173 24.23 5.64 46.24
CA ASN A 173 24.29 7.00 45.69
C ASN A 173 24.99 7.14 44.32
N THR A 174 25.27 6.04 43.63
CA THR A 174 25.78 6.06 42.26
C THR A 174 24.68 6.55 41.30
N VAL A 175 25.05 7.38 40.34
CA VAL A 175 24.17 7.77 39.22
C VAL A 175 24.44 6.82 38.06
N ASN A 176 23.40 6.14 37.61
CA ASN A 176 23.44 5.23 36.46
C ASN A 176 22.80 5.93 35.27
N THR A 177 23.18 5.54 34.06
CA THR A 177 22.52 6.02 32.84
C THR A 177 21.71 4.85 32.29
N PHE A 178 20.39 5.01 32.26
CA PHE A 178 19.54 4.12 31.48
C PHE A 178 19.65 4.52 30.02
N VAL A 179 19.96 3.56 29.16
CA VAL A 179 19.97 3.72 27.70
C VAL A 179 18.97 2.71 27.15
N PRO A 180 17.90 3.16 26.47
CA PRO A 180 16.97 2.25 25.81
C PRO A 180 17.70 1.35 24.81
N SER A 181 17.26 0.10 24.67
CA SER A 181 17.75 -0.75 23.59
C SER A 181 17.31 -0.21 22.22
N ASP A 182 18.06 -0.52 21.17
CA ASP A 182 17.73 -0.09 19.80
C ASP A 182 16.29 -0.50 19.42
N LYS A 183 15.89 -1.72 19.80
CA LYS A 183 14.53 -2.24 19.61
C LYS A 183 13.44 -1.38 20.27
N ILE A 184 13.70 -0.84 21.46
CA ILE A 184 12.76 0.07 22.14
C ILE A 184 12.67 1.40 21.39
N THR A 185 13.79 1.90 20.85
CA THR A 185 13.78 3.15 20.07
C THR A 185 13.03 3.00 18.73
N GLU A 186 13.05 1.80 18.15
CA GLU A 186 12.33 1.47 16.91
C GLU A 186 10.81 1.37 17.07
N ILE A 187 10.29 1.20 18.30
CA ILE A 187 8.84 1.15 18.57
C ILE A 187 8.10 2.32 17.93
N ARG A 188 8.69 3.52 17.97
CA ARG A 188 8.06 4.73 17.45
C ARG A 188 7.78 4.65 15.94
N TRP A 189 8.62 3.94 15.19
CA TRP A 189 8.46 3.73 13.76
C TRP A 189 7.38 2.70 13.45
N VAL A 190 7.38 1.57 14.16
CA VAL A 190 6.44 0.47 13.87
C VAL A 190 5.00 0.79 14.26
N VAL A 191 4.77 1.72 15.21
CA VAL A 191 3.43 2.18 15.60
C VAL A 191 2.64 2.73 14.41
N ASP A 192 3.30 3.39 13.46
CA ASP A 192 2.63 3.91 12.26
C ASP A 192 2.05 2.77 11.41
N ASN A 193 2.77 1.65 11.30
CA ASN A 193 2.32 0.47 10.56
C ASN A 193 1.17 -0.25 11.29
N ILE A 194 1.24 -0.36 12.62
CA ILE A 194 0.15 -0.92 13.44
C ILE A 194 -1.12 -0.08 13.27
N ALA A 195 -1.01 1.25 13.43
CA ALA A 195 -2.15 2.14 13.32
C ALA A 195 -2.79 2.08 11.93
N LYS A 196 -1.97 2.08 10.86
CA LYS A 196 -2.46 1.97 9.48
C LYS A 196 -3.17 0.64 9.23
N HIS A 197 -2.64 -0.47 9.76
CA HIS A 197 -3.26 -1.79 9.64
C HIS A 197 -4.59 -1.89 10.40
N LYS A 198 -4.70 -1.29 11.60
CA LYS A 198 -5.95 -1.21 12.36
C LYS A 198 -7.09 -0.54 11.59
N VAL A 199 -6.77 0.42 10.73
CA VAL A 199 -7.72 1.16 9.90
C VAL A 199 -7.66 0.77 8.42
N LEU A 200 -7.21 -0.46 8.12
CA LEU A 200 -7.08 -0.97 6.75
C LEU A 200 -8.41 -0.93 6.00
N LYS A 201 -9.53 -1.17 6.69
CA LYS A 201 -10.86 -1.07 6.09
C LYS A 201 -11.17 0.35 5.62
N GLU A 202 -10.88 1.37 6.42
CA GLU A 202 -11.06 2.78 6.05
C GLU A 202 -10.12 3.18 4.91
N TRP A 203 -8.92 2.60 4.86
CA TRP A 203 -8.02 2.75 3.72
C TRP A 203 -8.62 2.15 2.43
N ASP A 204 -9.21 0.96 2.50
CA ASP A 204 -9.91 0.32 1.37
C ASP A 204 -11.08 1.21 0.91
N GLU A 205 -11.88 1.72 1.84
CA GLU A 205 -13.04 2.59 1.55
C GLU A 205 -12.63 3.93 0.92
N LYS A 206 -11.56 4.58 1.41
CA LYS A 206 -11.09 5.86 0.84
C LYS A 206 -10.56 5.68 -0.57
N ASN A 207 -9.85 4.58 -0.83
CA ASN A 207 -9.32 4.29 -2.16
C ASN A 207 -10.41 3.91 -3.15
N ALA A 208 -11.43 3.17 -2.71
CA ALA A 208 -12.61 2.91 -3.53
C ALA A 208 -13.36 4.21 -3.88
N ALA A 209 -13.51 5.13 -2.91
CA ALA A 209 -14.12 6.43 -3.15
C ALA A 209 -13.29 7.29 -4.13
N HIS A 210 -11.97 7.30 -3.99
CA HIS A 210 -11.07 8.00 -4.92
C HIS A 210 -11.15 7.41 -6.34
N LYS A 211 -11.13 6.07 -6.48
CA LYS A 211 -11.29 5.40 -7.79
C LYS A 211 -12.65 5.71 -8.42
N HIS A 212 -13.71 5.77 -7.63
CA HIS A 212 -15.04 6.19 -8.11
C HIS A 212 -15.03 7.64 -8.60
N CYS A 213 -14.34 8.57 -7.93
CA CYS A 213 -14.14 9.93 -8.46
C CYS A 213 -13.40 9.89 -9.82
N GLN A 214 -12.35 9.08 -9.92
CA GLN A 214 -11.55 8.96 -11.14
C GLN A 214 -12.31 8.29 -12.30
N SER A 215 -13.39 7.54 -12.04
CA SER A 215 -14.16 6.90 -13.11
C SER A 215 -15.02 7.89 -13.91
N PHE A 216 -15.29 9.08 -13.38
CA PHE A 216 -16.04 10.13 -14.08
C PHE A 216 -15.20 10.90 -15.13
N ARG A 217 -14.26 10.23 -15.81
CA ARG A 217 -13.33 10.88 -16.76
C ARG A 217 -14.10 11.72 -17.79
N SER A 218 -13.66 12.97 -17.96
CA SER A 218 -14.01 13.84 -19.10
C SER A 218 -15.50 14.18 -19.25
N LEU A 219 -16.12 14.70 -18.18
CA LEU A 219 -17.43 15.35 -18.31
C LEU A 219 -17.32 16.52 -19.30
N ASN A 220 -18.12 16.48 -20.37
CA ASN A 220 -18.22 17.58 -21.32
C ASN A 220 -18.79 18.82 -20.65
N LYS A 221 -18.58 19.99 -21.26
CA LYS A 221 -19.02 21.30 -20.74
C LYS A 221 -20.55 21.39 -20.49
N GLY A 222 -21.35 20.49 -21.06
CA GLY A 222 -22.80 20.41 -20.88
C GLY A 222 -23.29 19.23 -20.03
N ASP A 223 -22.40 18.38 -19.52
CA ASP A 223 -22.80 17.21 -18.74
C ASP A 223 -23.22 17.61 -17.31
N ASP A 224 -24.16 16.86 -16.73
CA ASP A 224 -24.54 17.02 -15.33
C ASP A 224 -23.34 16.68 -14.42
N LYS A 225 -22.80 17.70 -13.75
CA LYS A 225 -21.67 17.57 -12.82
C LYS A 225 -22.10 17.10 -11.42
N THR A 226 -23.40 16.96 -11.15
CA THR A 226 -23.93 16.54 -9.85
C THR A 226 -23.38 15.18 -9.36
N PRO A 227 -23.28 14.13 -10.21
CA PRO A 227 -22.70 12.86 -9.78
C PRO A 227 -21.23 12.98 -9.36
N LEU A 228 -20.43 13.75 -10.10
CA LEU A 228 -19.02 13.99 -9.77
C LEU A 228 -18.88 14.78 -8.47
N ALA A 229 -19.71 15.80 -8.25
CA ALA A 229 -19.72 16.54 -6.99
C ALA A 229 -20.01 15.60 -5.80
N LYS A 230 -21.04 14.75 -5.91
CA LYS A 230 -21.35 13.74 -4.87
C LYS A 230 -20.22 12.74 -4.65
N ALA A 231 -19.50 12.36 -5.72
CA ALA A 231 -18.35 11.48 -5.60
C ALA A 231 -17.21 12.16 -4.82
N TYR A 232 -16.92 13.43 -5.11
CA TYR A 232 -15.96 14.22 -4.34
C TYR A 232 -16.35 14.36 -2.87
N ASP A 233 -17.62 14.65 -2.57
CA ASP A 233 -18.09 14.75 -1.19
C ASP A 233 -17.90 13.42 -0.44
N ASN A 234 -18.23 12.30 -1.08
CA ASN A 234 -18.01 10.97 -0.51
C ASN A 234 -16.51 10.68 -0.30
N TRP A 235 -15.65 11.04 -1.26
CA TRP A 235 -14.20 10.87 -1.10
C TRP A 235 -13.66 11.73 0.05
N GLU A 236 -14.10 12.98 0.18
CA GLU A 236 -13.71 13.87 1.28
C GLU A 236 -14.02 13.23 2.65
N ILE A 237 -15.23 12.70 2.79
CA ILE A 237 -15.68 12.02 4.02
C ILE A 237 -14.82 10.80 4.33
N LYS A 238 -14.55 9.94 3.33
CA LYS A 238 -13.76 8.73 3.53
C LYS A 238 -12.29 9.02 3.81
N GLU A 239 -11.70 10.01 3.12
CA GLU A 239 -10.33 10.45 3.36
C GLU A 239 -10.18 11.04 4.77
N ASN A 240 -11.13 11.88 5.20
CA ASN A 240 -11.14 12.46 6.54
C ASN A 240 -11.30 11.38 7.63
N THR A 241 -12.21 10.43 7.42
CA THR A 241 -12.45 9.32 8.34
C THR A 241 -11.19 8.48 8.52
N PHE A 242 -10.54 8.10 7.41
CA PHE A 242 -9.28 7.33 7.45
C PHE A 242 -8.21 8.06 8.24
N TRP A 243 -7.90 9.33 7.92
CA TRP A 243 -6.84 10.05 8.61
C TRP A 243 -7.15 10.29 10.09
N THR A 244 -8.41 10.59 10.42
CA THR A 244 -8.84 10.77 11.80
C THR A 244 -8.66 9.49 12.61
N ASN A 245 -9.11 8.35 12.08
CA ASN A 245 -8.98 7.06 12.76
C ASN A 245 -7.50 6.64 12.85
N TYR A 246 -6.72 6.79 11.77
CA TYR A 246 -5.29 6.50 11.76
C TYR A 246 -4.52 7.27 12.85
N PHE A 247 -4.71 8.59 12.94
CA PHE A 247 -4.01 9.39 13.95
C PHE A 247 -4.53 9.12 15.37
N THR A 248 -5.80 8.75 15.52
CA THR A 248 -6.37 8.32 16.80
C THR A 248 -5.77 6.99 17.27
N GLU A 249 -5.68 6.00 16.38
CA GLU A 249 -5.02 4.72 16.66
C GLU A 249 -3.54 4.93 17.00
N ARG A 250 -2.82 5.77 16.24
CA ARG A 250 -1.43 6.13 16.54
C ARG A 250 -1.28 6.74 17.94
N ALA A 251 -2.15 7.69 18.32
CA ALA A 251 -2.10 8.36 19.60
C ALA A 251 -2.38 7.42 20.79
N SER A 252 -3.04 6.27 20.56
CA SER A 252 -3.23 5.25 21.59
C SER A 252 -1.92 4.58 22.05
N TYR A 253 -0.91 4.53 21.17
CA TYR A 253 0.43 4.04 21.48
C TYR A 253 1.40 5.16 21.87
N LEU A 254 1.20 6.36 21.32
CA LEU A 254 2.07 7.54 21.52
C LEU A 254 1.20 8.74 21.96
N PRO A 255 0.84 8.84 23.25
CA PRO A 255 -0.11 9.84 23.74
C PRO A 255 0.31 11.30 23.47
N GLU A 256 1.59 11.59 23.24
CA GLU A 256 2.07 12.92 22.88
C GLU A 256 1.50 13.45 21.55
N TYR A 257 0.94 12.58 20.70
CA TYR A 257 0.29 12.98 19.46
C TYR A 257 -1.17 13.41 19.64
N GLN A 258 -1.78 13.16 20.81
CA GLN A 258 -3.21 13.41 21.06
C GLN A 258 -3.61 14.86 20.76
N GLU A 259 -2.76 15.82 21.13
CA GLU A 259 -3.02 17.25 20.95
C GLU A 259 -2.91 17.70 19.49
N ASN A 260 -2.18 16.94 18.65
CA ASN A 260 -1.87 17.29 17.27
C ASN A 260 -2.81 16.64 16.24
N ILE A 261 -3.67 15.69 16.63
CA ILE A 261 -4.54 14.92 15.71
C ILE A 261 -5.28 15.85 14.72
N LYS A 262 -5.92 16.92 15.22
CA LYS A 262 -6.67 17.85 14.35
C LYS A 262 -5.79 18.54 13.33
N HIS A 263 -4.58 18.95 13.73
CA HIS A 263 -3.63 19.59 12.84
C HIS A 263 -3.14 18.60 11.77
N ASP A 264 -2.74 17.40 12.18
CA ASP A 264 -2.20 16.37 11.29
C ASP A 264 -3.24 15.88 10.27
N VAL A 265 -4.49 15.72 10.68
CA VAL A 265 -5.62 15.43 9.76
C VAL A 265 -5.75 16.55 8.73
N SER A 266 -5.74 17.82 9.14
CA SER A 266 -5.84 18.96 8.23
C SER A 266 -4.71 18.99 7.19
N VAL A 267 -3.47 18.75 7.63
CA VAL A 267 -2.30 18.66 6.74
C VAL A 267 -2.48 17.55 5.70
N LYS A 268 -2.92 16.36 6.14
CA LYS A 268 -3.16 15.24 5.23
C LYS A 268 -4.32 15.48 4.26
N MET A 269 -5.41 16.08 4.71
CA MET A 269 -6.53 16.45 3.85
C MET A 269 -6.12 17.46 2.77
N ASN A 270 -5.29 18.45 3.10
CA ASN A 270 -4.73 19.37 2.12
C ASN A 270 -3.94 18.64 1.04
N LEU A 271 -3.00 17.78 1.45
CA LEU A 271 -2.11 17.08 0.55
C LEU A 271 -2.84 16.05 -0.35
N TYR A 272 -3.71 15.23 0.23
CA TYR A 272 -4.28 14.07 -0.46
C TYR A 272 -5.63 14.34 -1.11
N PHE A 273 -6.43 15.27 -0.57
CA PHE A 273 -7.75 15.58 -1.12
C PHE A 273 -7.77 16.94 -1.83
N TYR A 274 -7.52 18.04 -1.12
CA TYR A 274 -7.75 19.38 -1.68
C TYR A 274 -6.81 19.71 -2.85
N ASP A 275 -5.53 19.34 -2.77
CA ASP A 275 -4.58 19.55 -3.87
C ASP A 275 -4.94 18.72 -5.11
N ASN A 276 -5.38 17.47 -4.93
CA ASN A 276 -5.80 16.59 -6.03
C ASN A 276 -7.12 17.05 -6.66
N LYS A 277 -8.08 17.49 -5.86
CA LYS A 277 -9.33 18.09 -6.34
C LYS A 277 -9.03 19.34 -7.18
N LYS A 278 -8.18 20.24 -6.67
CA LYS A 278 -7.77 21.45 -7.40
C LYS A 278 -7.12 21.13 -8.75
N ARG A 279 -6.22 20.14 -8.80
CA ARG A 279 -5.62 19.69 -10.07
C ARG A 279 -6.69 19.18 -11.02
N SER A 280 -7.62 18.36 -10.54
CA SER A 280 -8.70 17.80 -11.35
C SER A 280 -9.66 18.87 -11.87
N ASP A 281 -9.98 19.88 -11.07
CA ASP A 281 -10.83 21.02 -11.46
C ASP A 281 -10.16 21.89 -12.54
N LEU A 282 -8.83 21.99 -12.55
CA LEU A 282 -8.09 22.69 -13.62
C LEU A 282 -8.18 21.96 -14.97
N TYR A 283 -8.33 20.63 -14.98
CA TYR A 283 -8.48 19.85 -16.21
C TYR A 283 -9.92 19.77 -16.72
N ASN A 284 -10.92 20.09 -15.88
CA ASN A 284 -12.35 19.97 -16.17
C ASN A 284 -13.06 21.31 -16.47
N ASN A 285 -12.30 22.41 -16.55
CA ASN A 285 -12.77 23.76 -16.90
C ASN A 285 -12.21 24.19 -18.26
#